data_AF-A0A2N0FZ19-F1
#
_entry.id   AF-A0A2N0FZ19-F1
#
_cell.length_a   1.000
_cell.length_b   1.000
_cell.length_c   1.000
_cell.angle_alpha   90.00
_cell.angle_beta   90.00
_cell.angle_gamma   90.00
#
_symmetry.space_group_name_H-M   'P 1'
#
loop_
_entity.id
_entity.type
_entity.pdbx_description
1 polymer ?
#
loop_
_entity_poly.entity_id
_entity_poly.type
_entity_poly.pdbx_seq_one_letter_code
_entity_poly.pdbx_strand_id
1 'polypeptide(L)'
;MSFGHFQLNLVPDLTTAEIGLSLLLYILAGAREELVFRSYSLRSLSYSLTPLMALIIMTAIFIVEHLVGGMTWQNGILGAGTGAVLFGLAALKTKGLALPLGLHIAWNFGQWSLGFKGTSGIWEAIVEEGHEAHVQNIGMGAYLFVMGLAITGVCIFYKKEKLF
;
A
#
# COMPACT_ATOMS: atom_id res chain seq x y z
N MET A 1 -15.88 -14.86 -11.31
CA MET A 1 -16.30 -15.40 -10.01
C MET A 1 -17.24 -14.39 -9.36
N SER A 2 -18.42 -14.81 -8.87
CA SER A 2 -19.41 -13.91 -8.25
C SER A 2 -19.49 -14.14 -6.74
N PHE A 3 -19.52 -13.05 -5.98
CA PHE A 3 -19.57 -13.01 -4.51
C PHE A 3 -20.67 -12.02 -4.09
N GLY A 4 -21.93 -12.44 -4.14
CA GLY A 4 -23.07 -11.55 -3.88
C GLY A 4 -23.12 -10.40 -4.89
N HIS A 5 -23.05 -9.17 -4.42
CA HIS A 5 -23.09 -7.93 -5.23
C HIS A 5 -21.74 -7.53 -5.85
N PHE A 6 -20.74 -8.41 -5.77
CA PHE A 6 -19.38 -8.18 -6.28
C PHE A 6 -18.98 -9.30 -7.24
N GLN A 7 -18.41 -8.95 -8.39
CA GLN A 7 -17.96 -9.91 -9.39
C GLN A 7 -16.51 -9.61 -9.82
N LEU A 8 -15.72 -10.67 -9.97
CA LEU A 8 -14.40 -10.62 -10.58
C LEU A 8 -14.42 -11.34 -11.90
N ASN A 9 -14.24 -10.59 -12.99
CA ASN A 9 -14.18 -11.13 -14.34
C ASN A 9 -12.75 -11.10 -14.85
N LEU A 10 -12.32 -12.18 -15.49
CA LEU A 10 -11.00 -12.21 -16.11
C LEU A 10 -11.04 -11.35 -17.36
N VAL A 11 -10.05 -10.47 -17.54
CA VAL A 11 -9.92 -9.64 -18.74
C VAL A 11 -9.28 -10.49 -19.85
N PRO A 12 -10.02 -10.84 -20.92
CA PRO A 12 -9.54 -11.81 -21.91
C PRO A 12 -8.45 -11.26 -22.83
N ASP A 13 -8.43 -9.95 -23.06
CA ASP A 13 -7.56 -9.30 -24.04
C ASP A 13 -6.24 -8.76 -23.45
N LEU A 14 -5.94 -9.08 -22.19
CA LEU A 14 -4.73 -8.61 -21.52
C LEU A 14 -3.50 -9.41 -22.00
N THR A 15 -2.54 -8.72 -22.60
CA THR A 15 -1.30 -9.31 -23.10
C THR A 15 -0.26 -9.49 -21.99
N THR A 16 0.68 -10.42 -22.18
CA THR A 16 1.82 -10.60 -21.26
C THR A 16 2.71 -9.36 -21.19
N ALA A 17 2.78 -8.59 -22.28
CA ALA A 17 3.51 -7.33 -22.33
C ALA A 17 2.87 -6.26 -21.42
N GLU A 18 1.54 -6.14 -21.40
CA GLU A 18 0.83 -5.19 -20.53
C GLU A 18 0.98 -5.54 -19.05
N ILE A 19 0.94 -6.83 -18.71
CA ILE A 19 1.23 -7.30 -17.34
C ILE A 19 2.66 -6.95 -16.95
N GLY A 20 3.63 -7.22 -17.83
CA GLY A 20 5.05 -6.89 -17.61
C GLY A 20 5.28 -5.38 -17.45
N LEU A 21 4.63 -4.57 -18.27
CA LEU A 21 4.72 -3.11 -18.21
C LEU A 21 4.09 -2.56 -16.92
N SER A 22 2.95 -3.11 -16.50
CA SER A 22 2.28 -2.72 -15.25
C SER A 22 3.11 -3.11 -14.03
N LEU A 23 3.73 -4.30 -14.04
CA LEU A 23 4.69 -4.69 -13.00
C LEU A 23 5.88 -3.73 -12.94
N LEU A 24 6.47 -3.41 -14.10
CA LEU A 24 7.57 -2.44 -14.17
C LEU A 24 7.17 -1.06 -13.65
N LEU A 25 5.97 -0.58 -14.02
CA LEU A 25 5.41 0.67 -13.53
C LEU A 25 5.33 0.69 -12.00
N TYR A 26 4.79 -0.36 -11.38
CA TYR A 26 4.67 -0.42 -9.92
C TYR A 26 6.01 -0.63 -9.20
N ILE A 27 6.98 -1.30 -9.85
CA ILE A 27 8.37 -1.33 -9.36
C ILE A 27 8.94 0.09 -9.32
N LEU A 28 8.84 0.84 -10.41
CA LEU A 28 9.39 2.20 -10.50
C LEU A 28 8.67 3.18 -9.57
N ALA A 29 7.33 3.13 -9.51
CA ALA A 29 6.53 3.95 -8.62
C ALA A 29 6.86 3.66 -7.14
N GLY A 30 6.86 2.38 -6.75
CA GLY A 30 7.23 1.96 -5.40
C GLY A 30 8.67 2.33 -5.07
N ALA A 31 9.62 2.17 -6.00
CA ALA A 31 11.01 2.58 -5.79
C ALA A 31 11.14 4.09 -5.57
N ARG A 32 10.48 4.91 -6.40
CA ARG A 32 10.45 6.37 -6.25
C ARG A 32 9.94 6.77 -4.87
N GLU A 33 8.81 6.21 -4.44
CA GLU A 33 8.23 6.54 -3.14
C GLU A 33 9.09 6.04 -1.98
N GLU A 34 9.55 4.80 -1.99
CA GLU A 34 10.34 4.25 -0.88
C GLU A 34 11.74 4.89 -0.78
N LEU A 35 12.35 5.27 -1.89
CA LEU A 35 13.61 6.02 -1.87
C LEU A 35 13.40 7.41 -1.23
N VAL A 36 12.36 8.14 -1.61
CA VAL A 36 12.12 9.49 -1.05
C VAL A 36 11.70 9.41 0.42
N PHE A 37 10.71 8.60 0.73
CA PHE A 37 10.08 8.60 2.04
C PHE A 37 10.88 7.77 3.06
N ARG A 38 11.42 6.60 2.70
CA ARG A 38 11.99 5.64 3.67
C ARG A 38 13.51 5.65 3.70
N SER A 39 14.17 5.93 2.58
CA SER A 39 15.64 5.88 2.52
C SER A 39 16.29 7.09 3.19
N TYR A 40 15.98 8.30 2.71
CA TYR A 40 16.61 9.53 3.18
C TYR A 40 15.76 10.21 4.25
N SER A 41 14.49 10.52 3.95
CA SER A 41 13.66 11.38 4.81
C SER A 41 13.38 10.76 6.17
N LEU A 42 12.82 9.54 6.21
CA LEU A 42 12.56 8.83 7.47
C LEU A 42 13.84 8.58 8.27
N ARG A 43 14.92 8.20 7.59
CA ARG A 43 16.20 7.87 8.25
C ARG A 43 16.86 9.10 8.85
N SER A 44 16.97 10.18 8.09
CA SER A 44 17.49 11.46 8.56
C SER A 44 16.68 11.96 9.76
N LEU A 45 15.36 11.94 9.67
CA LEU A 45 14.48 12.38 10.75
C LEU A 45 14.59 11.48 11.99
N SER A 46 14.80 10.17 11.81
CA SER A 46 15.04 9.23 12.92
C SER A 46 16.39 9.41 13.62
N TYR A 47 17.35 10.10 12.98
CA TYR A 47 18.62 10.46 13.62
C TYR A 47 18.52 11.77 14.39
N SER A 48 17.69 12.72 13.94
CA SER A 48 17.47 14.00 14.62
C SER A 48 16.39 13.93 15.72
N LEU A 49 15.43 13.04 15.59
CA LEU A 49 14.30 12.83 16.51
C LEU A 49 14.23 11.36 16.94
N THR A 50 13.14 10.97 17.61
CA THR A 50 12.85 9.55 17.88
C THR A 50 12.32 8.84 16.62
N PRO A 51 12.57 7.53 16.44
CA PRO A 51 12.01 6.75 15.33
C PRO A 51 10.48 6.85 15.22
N LEU A 52 9.78 6.93 16.37
CA LEU A 52 8.33 7.08 16.42
C LEU A 52 7.88 8.44 15.88
N MET A 53 8.52 9.54 16.30
CA MET A 53 8.20 10.87 15.79
C MET A 53 8.50 10.98 14.29
N ALA A 54 9.61 10.41 13.84
CA ALA A 54 9.96 10.37 12.43
C ALA A 54 8.89 9.63 11.61
N LEU A 55 8.42 8.48 12.09
CA LEU A 55 7.37 7.71 11.45
C LEU A 55 6.05 8.50 11.36
N ILE A 56 5.63 9.15 12.44
CA ILE A 56 4.39 9.94 12.48
C ILE A 56 4.45 11.09 11.46
N ILE A 57 5.55 11.85 11.45
CA ILE A 57 5.73 12.98 10.54
C ILE A 57 5.73 12.50 9.08
N MET A 58 6.50 11.46 8.76
CA MET A 58 6.56 10.96 7.39
C MET A 58 5.23 10.33 6.93
N THR A 59 4.47 9.70 7.84
CA THR A 59 3.13 9.20 7.55
C THR A 59 2.18 10.35 7.21
N ALA A 60 2.21 11.43 7.99
CA ALA A 60 1.38 12.60 7.72
C ALA A 60 1.69 13.24 6.36
N ILE A 61 2.99 13.40 6.02
CA ILE A 61 3.41 13.94 4.71
C ILE A 61 2.95 13.02 3.57
N PHE A 62 3.08 11.71 3.74
CA PHE A 62 2.66 10.74 2.73
C PHE A 62 1.14 10.78 2.48
N ILE A 63 0.34 10.88 3.55
CA ILE A 63 -1.12 11.08 3.44
C ILE A 63 -1.43 12.35 2.66
N VAL A 64 -0.80 13.48 3.02
CA VAL A 64 -1.05 14.76 2.35
C VAL A 64 -0.69 14.70 0.87
N GLU A 65 0.44 14.09 0.49
CA GLU A 65 0.82 13.92 -0.92
C GLU A 65 -0.23 13.15 -1.71
N HIS A 66 -0.80 12.08 -1.13
CA HIS A 66 -1.86 11.31 -1.76
C HIS A 66 -3.20 12.06 -1.86
N LEU A 67 -3.54 12.87 -0.86
CA LEU A 67 -4.72 13.75 -0.91
C LEU A 67 -4.57 14.80 -2.02
N VAL A 68 -3.39 15.42 -2.14
CA VAL A 68 -3.07 16.35 -3.24
C VAL A 68 -3.08 15.64 -4.59
N GLY A 69 -2.69 14.37 -4.64
CA GLY A 69 -2.80 13.49 -5.80
C GLY A 69 -4.23 13.08 -6.19
N GLY A 70 -5.26 13.59 -5.49
CA GLY A 70 -6.66 13.36 -5.82
C GLY A 70 -7.33 12.20 -5.06
N MET A 71 -6.63 11.61 -4.08
CA MET A 71 -7.23 10.59 -3.22
C MET A 71 -8.26 11.21 -2.26
N THR A 72 -9.36 10.50 -2.00
CA THR A 72 -10.33 10.93 -0.99
C THR A 72 -9.72 10.91 0.41
N TRP A 73 -10.26 11.70 1.34
CA TRP A 73 -9.81 11.70 2.74
C TRP A 73 -9.80 10.31 3.38
N GLN A 74 -10.84 9.52 3.13
CA GLN A 74 -10.94 8.15 3.64
C GLN A 74 -9.81 7.28 3.10
N ASN A 75 -9.57 7.28 1.78
CA ASN A 75 -8.52 6.46 1.17
C ASN A 75 -7.11 6.97 1.49
N GLY A 76 -6.92 8.29 1.64
CA GLY A 76 -5.65 8.89 2.02
C GLY A 76 -5.25 8.50 3.44
N ILE A 77 -6.16 8.63 4.41
CA ILE A 77 -5.87 8.32 5.82
C ILE A 77 -5.83 6.80 6.04
N LEU A 78 -6.88 6.08 5.65
CA LEU A 78 -7.01 4.65 5.95
C LEU A 78 -6.21 3.79 4.99
N GLY A 79 -6.19 4.13 3.70
CA GLY A 79 -5.37 3.45 2.69
C GLY A 79 -3.90 3.85 2.80
N ALA A 80 -3.54 4.98 2.16
CA ALA A 80 -2.15 5.42 2.06
C ALA A 80 -1.47 5.58 3.42
N GLY A 81 -2.17 6.08 4.44
CA GLY A 81 -1.65 6.25 5.79
C GLY A 81 -1.26 4.95 6.48
N THR A 82 -2.10 3.91 6.45
CA THR A 82 -1.74 2.63 7.09
C THR A 82 -0.66 1.88 6.30
N GLY A 83 -0.67 1.96 4.97
CA GLY A 83 0.45 1.52 4.14
C GLY A 83 1.75 2.23 4.52
N ALA A 84 1.70 3.54 4.72
CA ALA A 84 2.86 4.33 5.13
C ALA A 84 3.43 3.92 6.50
N VAL A 85 2.56 3.56 7.45
CA VAL A 85 2.94 3.00 8.74
C VAL A 85 3.63 1.65 8.56
N LEU A 86 3.04 0.72 7.78
CA LEU A 86 3.62 -0.60 7.52
C LEU A 86 5.01 -0.49 6.88
N PHE A 87 5.13 0.28 5.79
CA PHE A 87 6.40 0.41 5.06
C PHE A 87 7.44 1.17 5.89
N GLY A 88 7.03 2.21 6.62
CA GLY A 88 7.91 2.94 7.54
C GLY A 88 8.44 2.06 8.68
N LEU A 89 7.57 1.26 9.31
CA LEU A 89 7.99 0.29 10.33
C LEU A 89 8.92 -0.77 9.77
N ALA A 90 8.62 -1.31 8.58
CA ALA A 90 9.48 -2.28 7.91
C ALA A 90 10.88 -1.69 7.63
N ALA A 91 10.97 -0.44 7.16
CA ALA A 91 12.23 0.25 6.92
C ALA A 91 13.04 0.46 8.21
N LEU A 92 12.39 0.89 9.30
CA LEU A 92 13.04 1.13 10.58
C LEU A 92 13.50 -0.18 11.24
N LYS A 93 12.68 -1.23 11.17
CA LYS A 93 12.95 -2.55 11.80
C LYS A 93 14.01 -3.36 11.09
N THR A 94 14.12 -3.26 9.77
CA THR A 94 15.09 -4.02 8.97
C THR A 94 16.34 -3.24 8.64
N LYS A 95 16.35 -1.93 8.92
CA LYS A 95 17.40 -0.97 8.53
C LYS A 95 17.71 -0.99 7.02
N GLY A 96 16.81 -1.53 6.21
CA GLY A 96 16.96 -1.70 4.77
C GLY A 96 15.69 -1.34 4.02
N LEU A 97 15.80 -1.28 2.68
CA LEU A 97 14.68 -0.94 1.81
C LEU A 97 14.05 -2.17 1.14
N ALA A 98 14.70 -3.33 1.17
CA ALA A 98 14.22 -4.51 0.47
C ALA A 98 12.81 -4.94 0.93
N LEU A 99 12.59 -5.01 2.24
CA LEU A 99 11.29 -5.37 2.81
C LEU A 99 10.19 -4.34 2.49
N PRO A 100 10.33 -3.03 2.82
CA PRO A 100 9.28 -2.06 2.52
C PRO A 100 9.02 -1.94 1.02
N LEU A 101 10.05 -1.97 0.17
CA LEU A 101 9.91 -1.93 -1.28
C LEU A 101 9.16 -3.15 -1.81
N GLY A 102 9.53 -4.36 -1.37
CA GLY A 102 8.84 -5.59 -1.78
C GLY A 102 7.37 -5.59 -1.37
N LEU A 103 7.05 -5.19 -0.13
CA LEU A 103 5.68 -5.06 0.35
C LEU A 103 4.88 -4.05 -0.47
N HIS A 104 5.47 -2.90 -0.77
CA HIS A 104 4.83 -1.83 -1.53
C HIS A 104 4.51 -2.27 -2.96
N ILE A 105 5.50 -2.85 -3.67
CA ILE A 105 5.31 -3.35 -5.03
C ILE A 105 4.26 -4.46 -5.06
N ALA A 106 4.36 -5.44 -4.16
CA ALA A 106 3.41 -6.54 -4.08
C ALA A 106 1.99 -6.04 -3.84
N TRP A 107 1.83 -5.04 -2.97
CA TRP A 107 0.53 -4.45 -2.68
C TRP A 107 -0.07 -3.72 -3.90
N ASN A 108 0.70 -2.84 -4.54
CA ASN A 108 0.22 -2.08 -5.69
C ASN A 108 -0.08 -2.96 -6.89
N PHE A 109 0.83 -3.88 -7.22
CA PHE A 109 0.63 -4.83 -8.32
C PHE A 109 -0.53 -5.79 -8.03
N GLY A 110 -0.69 -6.24 -6.78
CA GLY A 110 -1.81 -7.09 -6.36
C GLY A 110 -3.16 -6.38 -6.47
N GLN A 111 -3.25 -5.13 -5.99
CA GLN A 111 -4.47 -4.32 -6.15
C GLN A 111 -4.81 -4.09 -7.62
N TRP A 112 -3.82 -3.77 -8.44
CA TRP A 112 -4.04 -3.61 -9.88
C TRP A 112 -4.48 -4.92 -10.52
N SER A 113 -3.80 -6.04 -10.23
CA SER A 113 -4.13 -7.36 -10.77
C SER A 113 -5.58 -7.75 -10.51
N LEU A 114 -6.14 -7.35 -9.36
CA LEU A 114 -7.52 -7.61 -8.97
C LEU A 114 -8.53 -6.54 -9.41
N GLY A 115 -8.10 -5.50 -10.14
CA GLY A 115 -8.98 -4.42 -10.62
C GLY A 115 -9.33 -3.36 -9.57
N PHE A 116 -8.61 -3.30 -8.44
CA PHE A 116 -8.90 -2.37 -7.34
C PHE A 116 -8.21 -1.01 -7.45
N LYS A 117 -7.61 -0.69 -8.61
CA LYS A 117 -6.95 0.60 -8.89
C LYS A 117 -7.80 1.55 -9.75
N GLY A 118 -9.09 1.27 -9.91
CA GLY A 118 -10.01 2.06 -10.75
C GLY A 118 -9.85 1.81 -12.25
N THR A 119 -9.01 0.85 -12.62
CA THR A 119 -8.79 0.37 -13.98
C THR A 119 -8.77 -1.17 -13.95
N SER A 120 -9.17 -1.80 -15.04
CA SER A 120 -9.09 -3.25 -15.18
C SER A 120 -7.62 -3.71 -15.21
N GLY A 121 -7.29 -4.74 -14.42
CA GLY A 121 -6.00 -5.41 -14.47
C GLY A 121 -6.14 -6.77 -15.13
N ILE A 122 -5.57 -7.81 -14.51
CA ILE A 122 -5.83 -9.21 -14.91
C ILE A 122 -7.30 -9.54 -14.68
N TRP A 123 -7.85 -9.02 -13.59
CA TRP A 123 -9.26 -9.09 -13.25
C TRP A 123 -9.88 -7.70 -13.28
N GLU A 124 -11.15 -7.67 -13.62
CA GLU A 124 -12.03 -6.51 -13.51
C GLU A 124 -12.97 -6.73 -12.32
N ALA A 125 -12.96 -5.76 -11.40
CA ALA A 125 -13.81 -5.72 -10.24
C ALA A 125 -15.12 -4.98 -10.58
N ILE A 126 -16.20 -5.73 -10.74
CA ILE A 126 -17.53 -5.19 -11.07
C ILE A 126 -18.39 -5.21 -9.81
N VAL A 127 -18.96 -4.07 -9.47
CA VAL A 127 -19.89 -3.93 -8.35
C VAL A 127 -21.28 -3.65 -8.89
N GLU A 128 -22.30 -4.30 -8.32
CA GLU A 128 -23.68 -4.03 -8.65
C GLU A 128 -24.08 -2.60 -8.24
N GLU A 129 -24.85 -1.92 -9.10
CA GLU A 129 -25.29 -0.55 -8.87
C GLU A 129 -26.03 -0.43 -7.53
N GLY A 130 -25.78 0.65 -6.80
CA GLY A 130 -26.34 0.88 -5.46
C GLY A 130 -25.60 0.17 -4.30
N HIS A 131 -24.64 -0.72 -4.57
CA HIS A 131 -23.87 -1.44 -3.54
C HIS A 131 -22.42 -0.98 -3.39
N GLU A 132 -21.97 0.01 -4.18
CA GLU A 132 -20.60 0.51 -4.22
C GLU A 132 -20.04 0.88 -2.84
N ALA A 133 -20.77 1.71 -2.09
CA ALA A 133 -20.33 2.15 -0.77
C ALA A 133 -20.20 0.98 0.23
N HIS A 134 -21.10 0.00 0.14
CA HIS A 134 -21.05 -1.17 1.01
C HIS A 134 -19.84 -2.06 0.69
N VAL A 135 -19.63 -2.37 -0.59
CA VAL A 135 -18.47 -3.14 -1.04
C VAL A 135 -17.16 -2.42 -0.74
N GLN A 136 -17.10 -1.10 -0.93
CA GLN A 136 -15.94 -0.30 -0.59
C GLN A 136 -15.62 -0.35 0.90
N ASN A 137 -16.63 -0.25 1.78
CA ASN A 137 -16.43 -0.32 3.22
C ASN A 137 -15.95 -1.70 3.67
N ILE A 138 -16.51 -2.78 3.11
CA ILE A 138 -16.02 -4.15 3.35
C ILE A 138 -14.58 -4.29 2.87
N GLY A 139 -14.27 -3.81 1.65
CA GLY A 139 -12.93 -3.82 1.09
C GLY A 139 -11.92 -3.06 1.95
N MET A 140 -12.31 -1.89 2.46
CA MET A 140 -11.50 -1.10 3.39
C MET A 140 -11.29 -1.83 4.73
N GLY A 141 -12.33 -2.49 5.25
CA GLY A 141 -12.21 -3.32 6.46
C GLY A 141 -11.22 -4.47 6.27
N ALA A 142 -11.33 -5.21 5.17
CA ALA A 142 -10.41 -6.29 4.81
C ALA A 142 -8.98 -5.77 4.61
N TYR A 143 -8.83 -4.61 3.95
CA TYR A 143 -7.56 -3.93 3.78
C TYR A 143 -6.87 -3.63 5.12
N LEU A 144 -7.58 -2.96 6.03
CA LEU A 144 -7.06 -2.60 7.35
C LEU A 144 -6.70 -3.82 8.18
N PHE A 145 -7.48 -4.90 8.07
CA PHE A 145 -7.20 -6.17 8.74
C PHE A 145 -5.88 -6.78 8.24
N VAL A 146 -5.70 -6.89 6.92
CA VAL A 146 -4.46 -7.43 6.33
C VAL A 146 -3.26 -6.55 6.66
N MET A 147 -3.40 -5.23 6.60
CA MET A 147 -2.34 -4.29 7.00
C MET A 147 -1.99 -4.43 8.48
N GLY A 148 -2.98 -4.57 9.36
CA GLY A 148 -2.77 -4.82 10.79
C GLY A 148 -2.02 -6.12 11.07
N LEU A 149 -2.37 -7.20 10.35
CA LEU A 149 -1.64 -8.47 10.43
C LEU A 149 -0.19 -8.33 9.94
N ALA A 150 0.04 -7.63 8.83
CA ALA A 150 1.37 -7.39 8.29
C ALA A 150 2.23 -6.55 9.25
N ILE A 151 1.67 -5.48 9.82
CA ILE A 151 2.35 -4.64 10.82
C ILE A 151 2.73 -5.48 12.04
N THR A 152 1.79 -6.29 12.54
CA THR A 152 2.02 -7.19 13.67
C THR A 152 3.12 -8.20 13.35
N GLY A 153 3.08 -8.79 12.14
CA GLY A 153 4.09 -9.71 11.64
C GLY A 153 5.49 -9.10 11.63
N VAL A 154 5.64 -7.89 11.07
CA VAL A 154 6.91 -7.15 11.06
C VAL A 154 7.40 -6.89 12.50
N CYS A 155 6.52 -6.47 13.40
CA CYS A 155 6.89 -6.20 14.79
C CYS A 155 7.35 -7.46 15.55
N ILE A 156 6.70 -8.61 15.32
CA ILE A 156 7.05 -9.88 15.96
C ILE A 156 8.35 -10.46 15.39
N PHE A 157 8.49 -10.52 14.06
CA PHE A 157 9.66 -11.13 13.43
C PHE A 157 10.95 -10.33 13.72
N TYR A 158 10.86 -9.01 13.74
CA TYR A 158 11.99 -8.11 13.99
C TYR A 158 12.02 -7.58 15.44
N LYS A 159 11.51 -8.37 16.39
CA LYS A 159 11.44 -8.02 17.83
C LYS A 159 12.82 -7.80 18.46
N LYS A 160 13.87 -8.44 17.94
CA LYS A 160 15.26 -8.32 18.43
C LYS A 160 15.99 -7.07 17.93
N GLU A 161 15.48 -6.41 16.89
CA GLU A 161 15.95 -5.08 16.49
C GLU A 161 15.27 -4.05 17.38
N LYS A 162 16.01 -3.59 18.39
CA LYS A 162 15.59 -2.50 19.28
C LYS A 162 15.18 -1.30 18.43
N LEU A 163 13.89 -0.97 18.46
CA LEU A 163 13.38 0.30 17.93
C LEU A 163 13.34 1.40 19.00
N PHE A 164 13.88 1.10 20.18
CA PHE A 164 13.97 1.93 21.38
C PHE A 164 15.16 1.43 22.20
#